data_AF-A0A2T1AAD6-F1
#
_entry.id   AF-A0A2T1AAD6-F1
#
_cell.length_a   1.000
_cell.length_b   1.000
_cell.length_c   1.000
_cell.angle_alpha   90.00
_cell.angle_beta   90.00
_cell.angle_gamma   90.00
#
_symmetry.space_group_name_H-M   'P 1'
#
loop_
_entity.id
_entity.type
_entity.pdbx_description
1 polymer ?
#
loop_
_entity_poly.entity_id
_entity_poly.type
_entity_poly.pdbx_seq_one_letter_code
_entity_poly.pdbx_strand_id
1 'polypeptide(L)'
;MLIKLRDYERIFQIISAVVESEDGDPAYACIYYSLFGANILVDHFGVDAKVRCGLATYHLGDDHQVLCFGEVTHAGITSTSEGFHCWVEADGWLLDFMAPNFGTLKKTAFTARPKMFQKRFSDMAGNPNEMSHAGQFFFQHNPELSETLLMQFVEQLGNQDLASLCSQWFRKTPKKIQTSVATADQNGKIRPVTLKAVSLRSKW
;
A
#
# COMPACT_ATOMS: atom_id res chain seq x y z
N MET A 1 -10.49 0.61 14.63
CA MET A 1 -9.21 0.67 13.91
C MET A 1 -8.55 -0.66 14.09
N LEU A 2 -8.17 -1.33 13.01
CA LEU A 2 -7.55 -2.66 13.02
C LEU A 2 -6.13 -2.60 13.61
N ILE A 3 -5.31 -1.64 13.16
CA ILE A 3 -3.93 -1.46 13.61
C ILE A 3 -3.62 -0.02 14.01
N LYS A 4 -2.74 0.17 15.01
CA LYS A 4 -2.39 1.51 15.50
C LYS A 4 -1.62 2.30 14.43
N LEU A 5 -1.74 3.63 14.46
CA LEU A 5 -1.02 4.54 13.55
C LEU A 5 0.49 4.29 13.52
N ARG A 6 1.11 4.03 14.67
CA ARG A 6 2.54 3.74 14.77
C ARG A 6 2.93 2.38 14.23
N ASP A 7 2.04 1.39 14.29
CA ASP A 7 2.31 0.09 13.68
C ASP A 7 2.17 0.19 12.15
N TYR A 8 1.15 0.90 11.66
CA TYR A 8 1.01 1.21 10.24
C TYR A 8 2.22 2.00 9.69
N GLU A 9 2.69 3.02 10.42
CA GLU A 9 3.89 3.80 10.06
C GLU A 9 5.12 2.89 9.92
N ARG A 10 5.30 1.92 10.82
CA ARG A 10 6.40 0.96 10.74
C ARG A 10 6.27 0.03 9.54
N ILE A 11 5.07 -0.48 9.26
CA ILE A 11 4.81 -1.32 8.08
C ILE A 11 5.16 -0.54 6.81
N PHE A 12 4.67 0.69 6.69
CA PHE A 12 5.00 1.57 5.58
C PHE A 12 6.52 1.76 5.45
N GLN A 13 7.21 2.19 6.50
CA GLN A 13 8.65 2.45 6.47
C GLN A 13 9.49 1.22 6.07
N ILE A 14 9.14 0.04 6.60
CA ILE A 14 9.83 -1.21 6.29
C ILE A 14 9.65 -1.55 4.81
N ILE A 15 8.41 -1.52 4.32
CA ILE A 15 8.14 -1.84 2.91
C ILE A 15 8.78 -0.81 1.98
N SER A 16 8.72 0.49 2.31
CA SER A 16 9.42 1.53 1.55
C SER A 16 10.91 1.24 1.44
N ALA A 17 11.57 0.91 2.55
CA ALA A 17 13.01 0.65 2.56
C ALA A 17 13.38 -0.56 1.68
N VAL A 18 12.55 -1.61 1.70
CA VAL A 18 12.75 -2.80 0.87
C VAL A 18 12.49 -2.52 -0.61
N VAL A 19 11.42 -1.78 -0.95
CA VAL A 19 11.16 -1.41 -2.36
C VAL A 19 12.31 -0.57 -2.93
N GLU A 20 12.84 0.37 -2.15
CA GLU A 20 13.96 1.22 -2.57
C GLU A 20 15.28 0.43 -2.70
N SER A 21 15.48 -0.63 -1.93
CA SER A 21 16.71 -1.43 -2.03
C SER A 21 16.77 -2.27 -3.31
N GLU A 22 15.62 -2.56 -3.90
CA GLU A 22 15.48 -3.28 -5.17
C GLU A 22 15.34 -2.31 -6.37
N ASP A 23 15.81 -1.07 -6.23
CA ASP A 23 15.74 0.00 -7.24
C ASP A 23 14.30 0.31 -7.72
N GLY A 24 13.28 -0.12 -6.98
CA GLY A 24 11.88 0.17 -7.25
C GLY A 24 11.48 1.59 -6.84
N ASP A 25 10.51 2.18 -7.54
CA ASP A 25 9.91 3.46 -7.14
C ASP A 25 8.77 3.20 -6.12
N PRO A 26 8.91 3.59 -4.84
CA PRO A 26 7.88 3.38 -3.82
C PRO A 26 6.55 4.06 -4.13
N ALA A 27 6.56 5.05 -5.03
CA ALA A 27 5.35 5.73 -5.49
C ALA A 27 4.58 4.92 -6.55
N TYR A 28 5.08 3.76 -6.99
CA TYR A 28 4.40 2.88 -7.97
C TYR A 28 4.44 1.40 -7.55
N ALA A 29 4.63 1.14 -6.26
CA ALA A 29 4.85 -0.20 -5.72
C ALA A 29 3.62 -0.76 -4.97
N CYS A 30 2.40 -0.47 -5.43
CA CYS A 30 1.16 -0.82 -4.72
C CYS A 30 1.02 -2.32 -4.41
N ILE A 31 1.54 -3.19 -5.29
CA ILE A 31 1.58 -4.64 -5.10
C ILE A 31 2.47 -5.00 -3.90
N TYR A 32 3.69 -4.47 -3.82
CA TYR A 32 4.61 -4.68 -2.68
C TYR A 32 3.98 -4.23 -1.36
N TYR A 33 3.43 -3.01 -1.31
CA TYR A 33 2.77 -2.48 -0.11
C TYR A 33 1.60 -3.33 0.34
N SER A 34 0.80 -3.83 -0.60
CA SER A 34 -0.39 -4.61 -0.28
C SER A 34 -0.03 -6.03 0.16
N LEU A 35 0.82 -6.73 -0.58
CA LEU A 35 1.23 -8.10 -0.25
C LEU A 35 2.05 -8.17 1.03
N PHE A 36 3.07 -7.34 1.18
CA PHE A 36 3.91 -7.38 2.37
C PHE A 36 3.15 -6.87 3.59
N GLY A 37 2.29 -5.86 3.40
CA GLY A 37 1.38 -5.38 4.44
C GLY A 37 0.40 -6.46 4.90
N ALA A 38 -0.24 -7.17 3.97
CA ALA A 38 -1.13 -8.29 4.27
C ALA A 38 -0.38 -9.42 4.99
N ASN A 39 0.82 -9.79 4.54
CA ASN A 39 1.63 -10.81 5.20
C ASN A 39 1.96 -10.43 6.66
N ILE A 40 2.36 -9.18 6.91
CA ILE A 40 2.60 -8.69 8.27
C ILE A 40 1.31 -8.70 9.12
N LEU A 41 0.16 -8.35 8.54
CA LEU A 41 -1.13 -8.40 9.23
C LEU A 41 -1.47 -9.84 9.66
N VAL A 42 -1.30 -10.82 8.77
CA VAL A 42 -1.50 -12.24 9.09
C VAL A 42 -0.55 -12.68 10.20
N ASP A 43 0.76 -12.52 10.00
CA ASP A 43 1.80 -13.06 10.88
C ASP A 43 1.78 -12.44 12.27
N HIS A 44 1.56 -11.13 12.36
CA HIS A 44 1.72 -10.39 13.63
C HIS A 44 0.39 -10.06 14.27
N PHE A 45 -0.68 -9.86 13.51
CA PHE A 45 -1.99 -9.44 14.04
C PHE A 45 -3.02 -10.55 14.05
N GLY A 46 -2.80 -11.67 13.35
CA GLY A 46 -3.71 -12.81 13.34
C GLY A 46 -5.04 -12.51 12.67
N VAL A 47 -5.04 -11.61 11.69
CA VAL A 47 -6.24 -11.20 10.94
C VAL A 47 -6.20 -11.81 9.54
N ASP A 48 -7.36 -12.18 8.99
CA ASP A 48 -7.49 -12.63 7.61
C ASP A 48 -7.37 -11.42 6.68
N ALA A 49 -6.17 -11.22 6.10
CA ALA A 49 -5.87 -10.09 5.24
C ALA A 49 -5.78 -10.53 3.78
N LYS A 50 -6.60 -9.92 2.91
CA LYS A 50 -6.67 -10.24 1.48
C LYS A 50 -6.23 -9.05 0.66
N VAL A 51 -5.30 -9.29 -0.26
CA VAL A 51 -4.93 -8.29 -1.25
C VAL A 51 -5.97 -8.27 -2.34
N ARG A 52 -6.38 -7.07 -2.72
CA ARG A 52 -7.27 -6.80 -3.85
C ARG A 52 -6.56 -5.84 -4.78
N CYS A 53 -6.79 -6.02 -6.07
CA CYS A 53 -6.42 -5.04 -7.08
C CYS A 53 -7.66 -4.64 -7.90
N GLY A 54 -7.60 -3.45 -8.48
CA GLY A 54 -8.70 -2.90 -9.25
C GLY A 54 -8.66 -1.37 -9.30
N LEU A 55 -9.84 -0.77 -9.43
CA LEU A 55 -10.00 0.69 -9.48
C LEU A 55 -9.99 1.21 -8.04
N ALA A 56 -9.13 2.19 -7.77
CA ALA A 56 -9.11 2.87 -6.48
C ALA A 56 -9.13 4.39 -6.65
N THR A 57 -10.01 5.03 -5.89
CA THR A 57 -10.15 6.49 -5.91
C THR A 57 -10.19 7.04 -4.49
N TYR A 58 -9.56 8.20 -4.31
CA TYR A 58 -9.40 8.84 -3.01
C TYR A 58 -9.65 10.34 -3.15
N HIS A 59 -10.56 10.88 -2.35
CA HIS A 59 -10.73 12.33 -2.25
C HIS A 59 -9.74 12.89 -1.23
N LEU A 60 -8.74 13.65 -1.70
CA LEU A 60 -7.59 14.01 -0.88
C LEU A 60 -7.62 15.43 -0.30
N GLY A 61 -8.62 16.26 -0.61
CA GLY A 61 -8.69 17.62 -0.05
C GLY A 61 -9.66 18.56 -0.73
N ASP A 62 -9.70 19.80 -0.22
CA ASP A 62 -10.74 20.80 -0.48
C ASP A 62 -10.78 21.35 -1.91
N ASP A 63 -9.72 21.17 -2.71
CA ASP A 63 -9.67 21.55 -4.13
C ASP A 63 -10.29 20.49 -5.07
N HIS A 64 -11.17 19.62 -4.55
CA HIS A 64 -11.75 18.47 -5.29
C HIS A 64 -10.71 17.54 -5.94
N GLN A 65 -9.54 17.43 -5.32
CA GLN A 65 -8.46 16.59 -5.84
C GLN A 65 -8.77 15.12 -5.53
N VAL A 66 -9.43 14.48 -6.49
CA VAL A 66 -9.62 13.04 -6.51
C VAL A 66 -8.40 12.40 -7.17
N LEU A 67 -7.65 11.64 -6.39
CA LEU A 67 -6.64 10.74 -6.91
C LEU A 67 -7.34 9.48 -7.42
N CYS A 68 -7.15 9.17 -8.70
CA CYS A 68 -7.70 7.98 -9.33
C CYS A 68 -6.58 7.10 -9.87
N PHE A 69 -6.56 5.85 -9.43
CA PHE A 69 -5.76 4.78 -10.02
C PHE A 69 -6.66 3.92 -10.90
N GLY A 70 -6.66 4.25 -12.19
CA GLY A 70 -7.52 3.63 -13.19
C GLY A 70 -7.33 4.34 -14.53
N GLU A 71 -7.97 3.81 -15.56
CA GLU A 71 -7.98 4.39 -16.90
C GLU A 71 -9.36 4.89 -17.27
N VAL A 72 -9.38 6.03 -17.97
CA VAL A 72 -10.60 6.55 -18.60
C VAL A 72 -10.80 5.79 -19.90
N THR A 73 -11.94 5.12 -20.02
CA THR A 73 -12.40 4.44 -21.22
C THR A 73 -13.69 5.09 -21.73
N HIS A 74 -14.13 4.69 -22.93
CA HIS A 74 -15.41 5.11 -23.48
C HIS A 74 -16.61 4.71 -22.61
N ALA A 75 -16.48 3.67 -21.78
CA ALA A 75 -17.51 3.19 -20.87
C ALA A 75 -17.42 3.80 -19.45
N GLY A 76 -16.47 4.70 -19.22
CA GLY A 76 -16.18 5.30 -17.92
C GLY A 76 -14.80 4.92 -17.38
N ILE A 77 -14.59 5.14 -16.08
CA ILE A 77 -13.32 4.86 -15.41
C ILE A 77 -13.30 3.39 -14.97
N THR A 78 -12.24 2.66 -15.31
CA THR A 78 -12.07 1.25 -14.95
C THR A 78 -10.60 0.93 -14.63
N SER A 79 -10.34 -0.26 -14.11
CA SER A 79 -8.97 -0.77 -13.93
C SER A 79 -8.50 -1.58 -15.14
N THR A 80 -7.24 -1.42 -15.51
CA THR A 80 -6.56 -2.21 -16.55
C THR A 80 -5.19 -2.66 -16.05
N SER A 81 -4.41 -3.37 -16.87
CA SER A 81 -3.03 -3.75 -16.51
C SER A 81 -2.10 -2.56 -16.32
N GLU A 82 -2.40 -1.40 -16.92
CA GLU A 82 -1.57 -0.19 -16.85
C GLU A 82 -2.13 0.86 -15.87
N GLY A 83 -3.44 0.82 -15.60
CA GLY A 83 -4.10 1.66 -14.61
C GLY A 83 -4.84 0.83 -13.57
N PHE A 84 -4.18 0.55 -12.45
CA PHE A 84 -4.77 -0.13 -11.32
C PHE A 84 -4.12 0.32 -10.01
N HIS A 85 -4.75 -0.08 -8.91
CA HIS A 85 -4.14 -0.03 -7.58
C HIS A 85 -4.40 -1.32 -6.84
N CYS A 86 -3.59 -1.60 -5.83
CA CYS A 86 -3.83 -2.68 -4.89
C CYS A 86 -3.98 -2.14 -3.46
N TRP A 87 -4.84 -2.79 -2.68
CA TRP A 87 -5.10 -2.50 -1.27
C TRP A 87 -5.30 -3.80 -0.50
N VAL A 88 -5.46 -3.68 0.82
CA VAL A 88 -5.72 -4.81 1.72
C VAL A 88 -7.10 -4.70 2.34
N GLU A 89 -7.85 -5.79 2.30
CA GLU A 89 -9.11 -5.97 3.04
C GLU A 89 -8.87 -6.91 4.23
N ALA A 90 -9.22 -6.49 5.44
CA ALA A 90 -9.08 -7.32 6.63
C ALA A 90 -10.12 -6.95 7.69
N ASP A 91 -10.91 -7.91 8.18
CA ASP A 91 -11.92 -7.73 9.24
C ASP A 91 -12.85 -6.51 9.04
N GLY A 92 -13.30 -6.29 7.81
CA GLY A 92 -14.16 -5.16 7.44
C GLY A 92 -13.45 -3.80 7.37
N TRP A 93 -12.11 -3.79 7.40
CA TRP A 93 -11.26 -2.63 7.15
C TRP A 93 -10.62 -2.70 5.77
N LEU A 94 -10.44 -1.51 5.20
CA LEU A 94 -9.68 -1.27 3.98
C LEU A 94 -8.41 -0.51 4.37
N LEU A 95 -7.26 -1.08 4.06
CA LEU A 95 -5.94 -0.52 4.34
C LEU A 95 -5.18 -0.34 3.04
N ASP A 96 -4.53 0.82 2.93
CA ASP A 96 -3.62 1.08 1.84
C ASP A 96 -2.31 1.55 2.45
N PHE A 97 -1.29 0.70 2.44
CA PHE A 97 0.03 1.02 3.00
C PHE A 97 0.86 1.93 2.09
N MET A 98 0.47 2.13 0.83
CA MET A 98 1.14 3.04 -0.11
C MET A 98 0.62 4.49 0.03
N ALA A 99 -0.54 4.70 0.65
CA ALA A 99 -1.14 6.02 0.84
C ALA A 99 -0.22 7.16 1.35
N PRO A 100 0.80 6.90 2.20
CA PRO A 100 1.75 7.94 2.59
C PRO A 100 2.58 8.53 1.43
N ASN A 101 2.71 7.81 0.30
CA ASN A 101 3.43 8.24 -0.91
C ASN A 101 2.54 8.98 -1.92
N PHE A 102 1.24 9.16 -1.66
CA PHE A 102 0.36 9.80 -2.64
C PHE A 102 0.81 11.21 -3.03
N GLY A 103 1.37 11.98 -2.09
CA GLY A 103 1.91 13.31 -2.36
C GLY A 103 3.22 13.34 -3.15
N THR A 104 3.80 12.19 -3.49
CA THR A 104 5.06 12.09 -4.26
C THR A 104 4.86 11.47 -5.65
N LEU A 105 3.61 11.26 -6.07
CA LEU A 105 3.28 10.71 -7.39
C LEU A 105 3.63 11.71 -8.50
N LYS A 106 4.63 11.37 -9.32
CA LYS A 106 5.19 12.24 -10.39
C LYS A 106 4.17 12.72 -11.42
N LYS A 107 3.11 11.95 -11.67
CA LYS A 107 2.06 12.27 -12.67
C LYS A 107 0.91 13.11 -12.09
N THR A 108 1.06 13.64 -10.87
CA THR A 108 0.01 14.41 -10.21
C THR A 108 0.54 15.79 -9.84
N ALA A 109 -0.30 16.83 -9.98
CA ALA A 109 0.01 18.16 -9.45
C ALA A 109 -0.16 18.24 -7.92
N PHE A 110 -0.42 17.10 -7.28
CA PHE A 110 -0.83 16.97 -5.91
C PHE A 110 0.37 16.91 -4.96
N THR A 111 0.27 17.62 -3.84
CA THR A 111 1.32 17.68 -2.81
C THR A 111 0.73 17.47 -1.40
N ALA A 112 0.19 16.29 -1.11
CA ALA A 112 -0.18 15.99 0.28
C ALA A 112 0.99 15.59 1.17
N ARG A 113 0.81 15.89 2.45
CA ARG A 113 1.60 15.30 3.51
C ARG A 113 1.28 13.80 3.65
N PRO A 114 2.26 12.96 4.03
CA PRO A 114 2.04 11.56 4.34
C PRO A 114 0.97 11.36 5.44
N LYS A 115 -0.04 10.55 5.16
CA LYS A 115 -1.10 10.17 6.12
C LYS A 115 -1.41 8.69 6.02
N MET A 116 -1.90 8.12 7.12
CA MET A 116 -2.39 6.74 7.13
C MET A 116 -3.75 6.63 6.44
N PHE A 117 -3.90 5.63 5.57
CA PHE A 117 -5.19 5.22 5.04
C PHE A 117 -5.63 3.88 5.64
N GLN A 118 -6.64 3.94 6.49
CA GLN A 118 -7.29 2.78 7.11
C GLN A 118 -8.72 3.16 7.46
N LYS A 119 -9.69 2.69 6.66
CA LYS A 119 -11.10 3.08 6.74
C LYS A 119 -11.98 1.83 6.86
N ARG A 120 -13.20 1.95 7.36
CA ARG A 120 -14.13 0.81 7.33
C ARG A 120 -14.64 0.62 5.91
N PHE A 121 -14.87 -0.64 5.53
CA PHE A 121 -15.54 -0.94 4.27
C PHE A 121 -16.90 -0.25 4.15
N SER A 122 -17.63 -0.14 5.26
CA SER A 122 -18.93 0.55 5.34
C SER A 122 -18.88 2.05 5.05
N ASP A 123 -17.69 2.66 5.09
CA ASP A 123 -17.51 4.10 4.87
C ASP A 123 -17.23 4.42 3.38
N MET A 124 -17.12 3.39 2.54
CA MET A 124 -16.86 3.51 1.11
C MET A 124 -18.04 4.18 0.40
N ALA A 125 -17.76 5.12 -0.50
CA ALA A 125 -18.80 5.71 -1.35
C ALA A 125 -19.44 4.63 -2.26
N GLY A 126 -20.66 4.87 -2.72
CA GLY A 126 -21.33 3.96 -3.68
C GLY A 126 -20.79 4.14 -5.10
N ASN A 127 -20.30 5.33 -5.42
CA ASN A 127 -19.72 5.67 -6.72
C ASN A 127 -18.60 6.72 -6.56
N PRO A 128 -17.55 6.71 -7.41
CA PRO A 128 -16.52 7.75 -7.39
C PRO A 128 -17.04 9.20 -7.49
N ASN A 129 -18.14 9.40 -8.23
CA ASN A 129 -18.73 10.73 -8.46
C ASN A 129 -19.46 11.28 -7.23
N GLU A 130 -19.72 10.46 -6.21
CA GLU A 130 -20.38 10.87 -4.95
C GLU A 130 -19.38 11.43 -3.92
N MET A 131 -18.08 11.33 -4.20
CA MET A 131 -17.03 11.83 -3.32
C MET A 131 -16.93 13.35 -3.42
N SER A 132 -17.25 14.04 -2.32
CA SER A 132 -17.32 15.50 -2.20
C SER A 132 -16.46 16.07 -1.08
N HIS A 133 -15.93 15.23 -0.18
CA HIS A 133 -15.14 15.67 0.97
C HIS A 133 -13.90 14.80 1.19
N ALA A 134 -12.86 15.42 1.75
CA ALA A 134 -11.58 14.75 2.03
C ALA A 134 -11.76 13.49 2.90
N GLY A 135 -11.05 12.43 2.52
CA GLY A 135 -11.09 11.14 3.21
C GLY A 135 -12.19 10.20 2.73
N GLN A 136 -13.09 10.64 1.84
CA GLN A 136 -13.94 9.73 1.07
C GLN A 136 -13.11 8.95 0.05
N PHE A 137 -13.58 7.76 -0.28
CA PHE A 137 -12.88 6.83 -1.15
C PHE A 137 -13.89 5.89 -1.80
N PHE A 138 -13.50 5.33 -2.94
CA PHE A 138 -14.23 4.28 -3.63
C PHE A 138 -13.25 3.28 -4.22
N PHE A 139 -13.45 1.99 -3.91
CA PHE A 139 -12.70 0.88 -4.48
C PHE A 139 -13.64 -0.07 -5.21
N GLN A 140 -13.19 -0.55 -6.36
CA GLN A 140 -13.86 -1.60 -7.10
C GLN A 140 -12.85 -2.69 -7.42
N HIS A 141 -13.01 -3.83 -6.75
CA HIS A 141 -12.18 -5.01 -6.97
C HIS A 141 -12.40 -5.56 -8.38
N ASN A 142 -11.31 -5.90 -9.05
CA ASN A 142 -11.28 -6.63 -10.30
C ASN A 142 -10.62 -8.01 -10.05
N PRO A 143 -11.41 -9.09 -9.86
CA PRO A 143 -10.88 -10.41 -9.51
C PRO A 143 -9.91 -10.96 -10.54
N GLU A 144 -10.23 -10.86 -11.83
CA GLU A 144 -9.43 -11.41 -12.92
C GLU A 144 -8.07 -10.72 -13.02
N LEU A 145 -8.07 -9.38 -12.92
CA LEU A 145 -6.85 -8.58 -12.88
C LEU A 145 -6.03 -8.89 -11.63
N SER A 146 -6.68 -9.05 -10.48
CA SER A 146 -6.00 -9.36 -9.23
C SER A 146 -5.29 -10.71 -9.29
N GLU A 147 -5.97 -11.75 -9.77
CA GLU A 147 -5.36 -13.07 -9.94
C GLU A 147 -4.13 -13.00 -10.85
N THR A 148 -4.27 -12.34 -12.00
CA THR A 148 -3.17 -12.20 -12.97
C THR A 148 -1.96 -11.48 -12.37
N LEU A 149 -2.16 -10.30 -11.78
CA LEU A 149 -1.06 -9.48 -11.25
C LEU A 149 -0.39 -10.11 -10.03
N LEU A 150 -1.19 -10.67 -9.10
CA LEU A 150 -0.66 -11.25 -7.88
C LEU A 150 0.08 -12.55 -8.16
N MET A 151 -0.41 -13.39 -9.08
CA MET A 151 0.28 -14.63 -9.47
C MET A 151 1.64 -14.32 -10.10
N GLN A 152 1.69 -13.42 -11.08
CA GLN A 152 2.94 -12.99 -11.72
C GLN A 152 3.96 -12.45 -10.70
N PHE A 153 3.50 -11.72 -9.68
CA PHE A 153 4.37 -11.21 -8.64
C PHE A 153 4.92 -12.32 -7.74
N VAL A 154 4.07 -13.26 -7.31
CA VAL A 154 4.47 -14.35 -6.40
C VAL A 154 5.41 -15.35 -7.09
N GLU A 155 5.31 -15.52 -8.41
CA GLU A 155 6.18 -16.39 -9.21
C GLU A 155 7.60 -15.83 -9.41
N GLN A 156 7.80 -14.53 -9.21
CA GLN A 156 9.13 -13.93 -9.28
C GLN A 156 9.99 -14.37 -8.09
N LEU A 157 11.12 -14.99 -8.40
CA LEU A 157 12.11 -15.42 -7.43
C LEU A 157 12.57 -14.24 -6.56
N GLY A 158 12.60 -14.43 -5.24
CA GLY A 158 13.02 -13.43 -4.26
C GLY A 158 11.88 -12.64 -3.61
N ASN A 159 10.71 -12.49 -4.24
CA ASN A 159 9.60 -11.72 -3.64
C ASN A 159 9.08 -12.33 -2.33
N GLN A 160 9.12 -13.66 -2.20
CA GLN A 160 8.79 -14.36 -0.95
C GLN A 160 9.83 -14.11 0.15
N ASP A 161 11.12 -14.02 -0.20
CA ASP A 161 12.19 -13.70 0.74
C ASP A 161 12.07 -12.25 1.22
N LEU A 162 11.72 -11.32 0.33
CA LEU A 162 11.46 -9.92 0.68
C LEU A 162 10.22 -9.77 1.58
N ALA A 163 9.13 -10.51 1.30
CA ALA A 163 7.96 -10.54 2.17
C ALA A 163 8.31 -11.08 3.58
N SER A 164 9.10 -12.16 3.61
CA SER A 164 9.60 -12.77 4.84
C SER A 164 10.50 -11.83 5.62
N LEU A 165 11.40 -11.12 4.94
CA LEU A 165 12.26 -10.09 5.53
C LEU A 165 11.42 -9.00 6.18
N CYS A 166 10.40 -8.47 5.48
CA CYS A 166 9.52 -7.44 6.01
C CYS A 166 8.81 -7.92 7.29
N SER A 167 8.27 -9.15 7.27
CA SER A 167 7.61 -9.73 8.44
C SER A 167 8.58 -9.98 9.60
N GLN A 168 9.77 -10.50 9.34
CA GLN A 168 10.79 -10.74 10.37
C GLN A 168 11.36 -9.45 10.94
N TRP A 169 11.43 -8.38 10.16
CA TRP A 169 11.89 -7.06 10.63
C TRP A 169 10.83 -6.36 11.48
N PHE A 170 9.55 -6.52 11.12
CA PHE A 170 8.45 -5.86 11.82
C PHE A 170 8.35 -6.32 13.29
N ARG A 171 8.13 -5.35 14.18
CA ARG A 171 7.73 -5.59 15.57
C ARG A 171 6.64 -4.59 15.94
N LYS A 172 5.57 -5.10 16.55
CA LYS A 172 4.51 -4.27 17.14
C LYS A 172 5.06 -3.29 18.18
N THR A 173 4.50 -2.09 18.22
CA THR A 173 4.77 -1.12 19.28
C THR A 173 4.37 -1.67 20.66
N PRO A 174 5.15 -1.37 21.73
CA PRO A 174 6.27 -0.44 21.80
C PRO A 174 7.66 -1.07 21.56
N LYS A 175 7.76 -2.32 21.10
CA LYS A 175 9.06 -2.99 20.88
C LYS A 175 9.92 -2.16 19.91
N LYS A 176 11.22 -2.11 20.17
CA LYS A 176 12.19 -1.47 19.25
C LYS A 176 12.33 -2.31 17.98
N ILE A 177 12.53 -1.63 16.86
CA ILE A 177 12.90 -2.25 15.57
C ILE A 177 14.32 -1.83 15.23
N GLN A 178 15.03 -2.64 14.45
CA GLN A 178 16.33 -2.27 13.92
C GLN A 178 16.16 -1.15 12.87
N THR A 179 17.09 -0.19 12.84
CA THR A 179 17.06 0.89 11.83
C THR A 179 17.59 0.45 10.48
N SER A 180 18.34 -0.65 10.44
CA SER A 180 18.82 -1.29 9.23
C SER A 180 18.89 -2.81 9.41
N VAL A 181 18.64 -3.54 8.33
CA VAL A 181 18.86 -4.98 8.19
C VAL A 181 19.73 -5.24 6.96
N ALA A 182 20.38 -6.39 6.91
CA ALA A 182 21.14 -6.83 5.75
C ALA A 182 20.26 -7.70 4.84
N THR A 183 20.31 -7.46 3.52
CA THR A 183 19.80 -8.36 2.50
C THR A 183 20.95 -8.89 1.67
N ALA A 184 20.80 -10.07 1.07
CA ALA A 184 21.75 -10.59 0.09
C ALA A 184 21.05 -10.67 -1.26
N ASP A 185 21.68 -10.15 -2.30
CA ASP A 185 21.18 -10.38 -3.66
C ASP A 185 21.46 -11.82 -4.12
N GLN A 186 20.93 -12.18 -5.29
CA GLN A 186 21.11 -13.50 -5.90
C GLN A 186 22.59 -13.90 -6.14
N ASN A 187 23.52 -12.94 -6.09
CA ASN A 187 24.96 -13.20 -6.20
C ASN A 187 25.65 -13.30 -4.82
N GLY A 188 24.89 -13.32 -3.72
CA GLY A 188 25.39 -13.35 -2.35
C GLY A 188 25.97 -12.02 -1.87
N LYS A 189 25.81 -10.93 -2.62
CA LYS A 189 26.32 -9.62 -2.21
C LYS A 189 25.39 -9.04 -1.16
N ILE A 190 25.93 -8.84 0.04
CA ILE A 190 25.20 -8.23 1.15
C ILE A 190 25.05 -6.73 0.92
N ARG A 191 23.82 -6.21 1.05
CA ARG A 191 23.50 -4.78 1.01
C ARG A 191 22.71 -4.39 2.26
N PRO A 192 23.00 -3.22 2.86
CA PRO A 192 22.19 -2.71 3.95
C PRO A 192 20.88 -2.11 3.42
N VAL A 193 19.77 -2.49 4.02
CA VAL A 193 18.46 -1.86 3.85
C VAL A 193 18.20 -1.01 5.08
N THR A 194 17.91 0.28 4.91
CA THR A 194 17.83 1.26 6.02
C THR A 194 16.48 1.95 6.02
N LEU A 195 15.86 2.05 7.19
CA LEU A 195 14.60 2.78 7.34
C LEU A 195 14.81 4.27 7.10
N LYS A 196 13.94 4.86 6.28
CA LYS A 196 13.83 6.31 6.17
C LYS A 196 12.92 6.85 7.27
N ALA A 197 13.31 7.99 7.83
CA ALA A 197 12.53 8.68 8.85
C ALA A 197 11.29 9.33 8.22
N VAL A 198 10.16 8.62 8.19
CA VAL A 198 8.85 9.18 7.81
C VAL A 198 7.94 9.17 9.04
N SER A 199 7.42 10.34 9.44
CA SER A 199 6.45 10.39 10.54
C SER A 199 5.04 10.70 10.03
N LEU A 200 4.13 9.75 10.25
CA LEU A 200 2.70 9.90 10.04
C LEU A 200 2.08 10.56 11.26
N ARG A 201 1.59 11.78 11.09
CA ARG A 201 0.95 12.56 12.16
C ARG A 201 -0.57 12.52 12.13
N SER A 202 -1.16 12.10 11.02
CA SER A 202 -2.61 12.12 10.81
C SER A 202 -3.07 10.97 9.93
N LYS A 203 -4.39 10.89 9.75
CA LYS A 203 -5.13 9.84 9.06
C LYS A 203 -6.03 10.52 8.03
N TRP A 204 -6.29 9.86 6.91
CA TRP A 204 -7.32 10.26 5.95
C TRP A 204 -8.73 10.00 6.49
#